data_AF-A0A8H8A4I7-F1
#
_entry.id   AF-A0A8H8A4I7-F1
#
_cell.length_a   1.000
_cell.length_b   1.000
_cell.length_c   1.000
_cell.angle_alpha   90.00
_cell.angle_beta   90.00
_cell.angle_gamma   90.00
#
_symmetry.space_group_name_H-M   'P 1'
#
loop_
_entity.id
_entity.type
_entity.pdbx_description
1 polymer ?
#
loop_
_entity_poly.entity_id
_entity_poly.type
_entity_poly.pdbx_seq_one_letter_code
_entity_poly.pdbx_strand_id
1 'polypeptide(L)'
;MINNHSSSIHAFEDLRHLQISLLTWYKSNARVLPWRKPSVAPPVSLSQEEYVHSLQRAYEVLVSEMMLQQTQVITVIPYFNRWMKRFPTWETLATSDLEEVQSLWAGLGYYSRARYLREAAIYFVKLKQEKQPIPVNVESWVKNIPGCGEYTAGAVLSIAWNIRCPVVDGNVIRVLTRLRAVGADCHKGEGKRWIWDSAAEIVDDQEPGDFNQALMELGATICTPVNPNCEICPLNKSCLALKEAKAVVSGHNMIFNNTGQNCKLCPIEEFKQFTSIKTYIAGKYPKKAVKRPQKVKESIVFVIIREKNKIKEYYLEKRPPKGLLAGLWDFKTLSIEECGGDSKQSVEEYAKNMPSLGEVIGFHIKGDTFHQFTHIKQISHVYLVEVSSDVKIPGEGCWMSEETMKNQSIPELTWKNFRQTINNEKRILNKKTKGAIKRFKIDSNGLKQTTLSF
;
A
#
# COMPACT_ATOMS: atom_id res chain seq x y z
N MET A 1 -1.05 12.05 36.11
CA MET A 1 -0.22 13.14 35.52
C MET A 1 -1.10 13.89 34.55
N ILE A 2 -1.45 15.14 34.83
CA ILE A 2 -2.26 15.96 33.92
C ILE A 2 -1.24 16.77 33.09
N ASN A 3 -1.20 16.56 31.77
CA ASN A 3 -0.36 17.30 30.84
C ASN A 3 -0.92 18.72 30.71
N ASN A 4 -0.56 19.53 31.69
CA ASN A 4 -1.02 20.88 31.87
C ASN A 4 -0.02 21.80 31.15
N HIS A 5 -0.28 22.22 29.92
CA HIS A 5 0.53 23.22 29.21
C HIS A 5 -0.28 23.91 28.08
N SER A 6 0.12 25.12 27.68
CA SER A 6 -0.48 25.79 26.51
C SER A 6 -0.24 24.98 25.22
N SER A 7 -1.23 24.91 24.35
CA SER A 7 -1.10 24.30 23.01
C SER A 7 -0.11 25.05 22.10
N SER A 8 0.23 26.30 22.42
CA SER A 8 1.21 27.10 21.66
C SER A 8 2.60 26.48 21.63
N ILE A 9 2.96 25.64 22.60
CA ILE A 9 4.23 24.89 22.61
C ILE A 9 4.36 23.98 21.38
N HIS A 10 3.23 23.53 20.82
CA HIS A 10 3.21 22.69 19.64
C HIS A 10 3.29 23.49 18.32
N ALA A 11 3.31 24.82 18.38
CA ALA A 11 3.43 25.67 17.20
C ALA A 11 4.87 25.66 16.67
N PHE A 12 5.01 26.00 15.38
CA PHE A 12 6.32 26.13 14.76
C PHE A 12 6.88 27.54 14.93
N GLU A 13 7.83 27.70 15.84
CA GLU A 13 8.67 28.88 15.92
C GLU A 13 9.81 28.81 14.88
N ASP A 14 10.21 29.98 14.36
CA ASP A 14 11.29 30.17 13.37
C ASP A 14 11.17 29.25 12.13
N LEU A 15 10.07 29.46 11.39
CA LEU A 15 9.77 28.74 10.15
C LEU A 15 10.93 28.82 9.14
N ARG A 16 11.56 29.99 9.04
CA ARG A 16 12.61 30.23 8.05
C ARG A 16 13.84 29.38 8.32
N HIS A 17 14.30 29.31 9.57
CA HIS A 17 15.42 28.45 9.92
C HIS A 17 15.09 26.96 9.67
N LEU A 18 13.88 26.52 9.99
CA LEU A 18 13.43 25.14 9.72
C LEU A 18 13.48 24.82 8.22
N GLN A 19 12.88 25.69 7.39
CA GLN A 19 12.83 25.53 5.94
C GLN A 19 14.24 25.48 5.34
N ILE A 20 15.09 26.44 5.68
CA ILE A 20 16.48 26.48 5.19
C ILE A 20 17.23 25.22 5.62
N SER A 21 17.20 24.87 6.91
CA SER A 21 17.95 23.71 7.42
C SER A 21 17.54 22.41 6.74
N LEU A 22 16.24 22.23 6.51
CA LEU A 22 15.69 21.03 5.88
C LEU A 22 16.04 20.98 4.38
N LEU A 23 15.85 22.08 3.65
CA LEU A 23 16.15 22.16 2.21
C LEU A 23 17.65 22.02 1.95
N THR A 24 18.51 22.68 2.73
CA THR A 24 19.97 22.53 2.63
C THR A 24 20.39 21.08 2.84
N TRP A 25 19.85 20.42 3.87
CA TRP A 25 20.12 19.00 4.09
C TRP A 25 19.64 18.15 2.90
N TYR A 26 18.42 18.39 2.41
CA TYR A 26 17.84 17.62 1.30
C TYR A 26 18.66 17.74 0.02
N LYS A 27 19.09 18.95 -0.35
CA LYS A 27 19.93 19.19 -1.53
C LYS A 27 21.24 18.40 -1.49
N SER A 28 21.80 18.15 -0.31
CA SER A 28 23.03 17.37 -0.15
C SER A 28 22.83 15.86 0.07
N ASN A 29 21.64 15.41 0.47
CA ASN A 29 21.41 14.03 0.95
C ASN A 29 20.28 13.29 0.24
N ALA A 30 19.51 13.95 -0.64
CA ALA A 30 18.40 13.31 -1.35
C ALA A 30 18.91 12.12 -2.16
N ARG A 31 18.27 10.95 -1.97
CA ARG A 31 18.50 9.79 -2.83
C ARG A 31 18.18 10.14 -4.28
N VAL A 32 19.02 9.69 -5.20
CA VAL A 32 18.77 9.76 -6.63
C VAL A 32 17.71 8.70 -6.98
N LEU A 33 16.53 9.15 -7.43
CA LEU A 33 15.41 8.29 -7.78
C LEU A 33 14.90 8.64 -9.19
N PRO A 34 14.44 7.67 -9.99
CA PRO A 34 14.05 7.91 -11.39
C PRO A 34 12.96 8.98 -11.60
N TRP A 35 12.08 9.16 -10.62
CA TRP A 35 10.96 10.12 -10.65
C TRP A 35 11.30 11.48 -10.02
N ARG A 36 12.47 11.63 -9.37
CA ARG A 36 12.94 12.88 -8.80
C ARG A 36 13.57 13.74 -9.88
N LYS A 37 12.77 14.66 -10.43
CA LYS A 37 13.17 15.67 -11.39
C LYS A 37 12.69 17.05 -10.92
N PRO A 38 13.29 18.15 -11.42
CA PRO A 38 12.83 19.49 -11.10
C PRO A 38 11.34 19.70 -11.37
N SER A 39 10.71 20.59 -10.60
CA SER A 39 9.38 21.10 -10.90
C SER A 39 9.40 22.00 -12.14
N VAL A 40 8.25 22.18 -12.76
CA VAL A 40 8.04 23.04 -13.92
C VAL A 40 6.83 23.96 -13.68
N ALA A 41 6.58 24.92 -14.57
CA ALA A 41 5.42 25.79 -14.42
C ALA A 41 4.10 24.99 -14.52
N PRO A 42 3.05 25.37 -13.78
CA PRO A 42 1.72 24.78 -13.94
C PRO A 42 1.17 25.05 -15.35
N PRO A 43 0.27 24.19 -15.88
CA PRO A 43 -0.22 24.26 -17.25
C PRO A 43 -1.24 25.40 -17.47
N VAL A 44 -0.85 26.64 -17.19
CA VAL A 44 -1.65 27.86 -17.29
C VAL A 44 -0.90 28.89 -18.12
N SER A 45 -1.52 29.38 -19.19
CA SER A 45 -0.95 30.43 -20.06
C SER A 45 0.46 30.10 -20.61
N LEU A 46 0.73 28.82 -20.84
CA LEU A 46 2.00 28.31 -21.36
C LEU A 46 2.00 28.21 -22.88
N SER A 47 3.19 28.22 -23.50
CA SER A 47 3.34 27.76 -24.87
C SER A 47 2.94 26.29 -25.01
N GLN A 48 2.68 25.84 -26.24
CA GLN A 48 2.26 24.45 -26.48
C GLN A 48 3.31 23.43 -26.03
N GLU A 49 4.60 23.74 -26.17
CA GLU A 49 5.71 22.88 -25.75
C GLU A 49 5.79 22.79 -24.21
N GLU A 50 5.76 23.94 -23.53
CA GLU A 50 5.78 23.99 -22.07
C GLU A 50 4.55 23.35 -21.45
N TYR A 51 3.37 23.50 -22.06
CA TYR A 51 2.15 22.82 -21.62
C TYR A 51 2.30 21.29 -21.67
N VAL A 52 2.85 20.76 -22.77
CA VAL A 52 3.11 19.31 -22.91
C VAL A 52 4.13 18.84 -21.88
N HIS A 53 5.20 19.59 -21.68
CA HIS A 53 6.22 19.26 -20.68
C HIS A 53 5.65 19.29 -19.24
N SER A 54 4.82 20.29 -18.93
CA SER A 54 4.13 20.44 -17.64
C SER A 54 3.22 19.26 -17.33
N LEU A 55 2.41 18.82 -18.31
CA LEU A 55 1.58 17.63 -18.16
C LEU A 55 2.40 16.35 -18.04
N GLN A 56 3.51 16.24 -18.77
CA GLN A 56 4.40 15.09 -18.67
C GLN A 56 5.03 15.01 -17.28
N ARG A 57 5.43 16.13 -16.68
CA ARG A 57 5.97 16.13 -15.31
C ARG A 57 4.92 15.65 -14.31
N ALA A 58 3.67 16.09 -14.44
CA ALA A 58 2.58 15.62 -13.57
C ALA A 58 2.31 14.12 -13.73
N TYR A 59 2.41 13.57 -14.95
CA TYR A 59 2.29 12.13 -15.21
C TYR A 59 3.33 11.33 -14.41
N GLU A 60 4.60 11.71 -14.55
CA GLU A 60 5.72 11.03 -13.89
C GLU A 60 5.57 11.02 -12.37
N VAL A 61 5.22 12.18 -11.79
CA VAL A 61 5.00 12.28 -10.35
C VAL A 61 3.80 11.43 -9.94
N LEU A 62 2.65 11.54 -10.62
CA LEU A 62 1.45 10.77 -10.26
C LEU A 62 1.70 9.26 -10.32
N VAL A 63 2.39 8.75 -11.35
CA VAL A 63 2.74 7.34 -11.46
C VAL A 63 3.59 6.90 -10.26
N SER A 64 4.63 7.67 -9.92
CA SER A 64 5.51 7.34 -8.79
C SER A 64 4.76 7.36 -7.46
N GLU A 65 3.94 8.38 -7.20
CA GLU A 65 3.18 8.52 -5.96
C GLU A 65 2.14 7.42 -5.80
N MET A 66 1.45 7.06 -6.88
CA MET A 66 0.52 5.92 -6.87
C MET A 66 1.24 4.61 -6.57
N MET A 67 2.43 4.37 -7.12
CA MET A 67 3.23 3.18 -6.81
C MET A 67 3.73 3.16 -5.37
N LEU A 68 4.16 4.30 -4.83
CA LEU A 68 4.72 4.45 -3.49
C LEU A 68 3.70 4.32 -2.35
N GLN A 69 2.39 4.44 -2.63
CA GLN A 69 1.36 4.19 -1.63
C GLN A 69 1.51 2.79 -1.00
N GLN A 70 1.95 2.73 0.26
CA GLN A 70 2.18 1.48 0.98
C GLN A 70 3.18 0.50 0.31
N THR A 71 4.06 1.00 -0.56
CA THR A 71 5.12 0.21 -1.20
C THR A 71 6.48 0.84 -0.90
N GLN A 72 7.50 0.01 -0.67
CA GLN A 72 8.85 0.52 -0.40
C GLN A 72 9.52 1.06 -1.67
N VAL A 73 10.32 2.12 -1.53
CA VAL A 73 11.03 2.78 -2.64
C VAL A 73 11.84 1.79 -3.48
N ILE A 74 12.62 0.92 -2.83
CA ILE A 74 13.47 -0.07 -3.51
C ILE A 74 12.67 -1.02 -4.40
N THR A 75 11.44 -1.36 -3.98
CA THR A 75 10.53 -2.20 -4.76
C THR A 75 9.96 -1.42 -5.94
N VAL A 76 9.67 -0.13 -5.79
CA VAL A 76 9.05 0.70 -6.84
C VAL A 76 10.00 0.99 -7.99
N ILE A 77 11.29 1.20 -7.75
CA ILE A 77 12.29 1.55 -8.78
C ILE A 77 12.18 0.71 -10.07
N PRO A 78 12.27 -0.63 -10.03
CA PRO A 78 12.19 -1.44 -11.25
C PRO A 78 10.80 -1.40 -11.90
N TYR A 79 9.72 -1.23 -11.12
CA TYR A 79 8.37 -1.12 -11.66
C TYR A 79 8.15 0.20 -12.38
N PHE A 80 8.58 1.31 -11.78
CA PHE A 80 8.50 2.63 -12.39
C PHE A 80 9.25 2.65 -13.72
N ASN A 81 10.48 2.12 -13.76
CA ASN A 81 11.27 2.10 -14.99
C ASN A 81 10.61 1.27 -16.11
N ARG A 82 10.06 0.08 -15.80
CA ARG A 82 9.33 -0.72 -16.79
C ARG A 82 8.04 -0.04 -17.23
N TRP A 83 7.31 0.56 -16.30
CA TRP A 83 6.08 1.30 -16.56
C TRP A 83 6.34 2.47 -17.50
N MET A 84 7.30 3.34 -17.17
CA MET A 84 7.63 4.51 -17.99
C MET A 84 8.20 4.12 -19.37
N LYS A 85 8.80 2.92 -19.50
CA LYS A 85 9.20 2.38 -20.81
C LYS A 85 7.99 1.98 -21.66
N ARG A 86 6.97 1.35 -21.06
CA ARG A 86 5.78 0.86 -21.80
C ARG A 86 4.72 1.94 -22.02
N PHE A 87 4.50 2.76 -21.01
CA PHE A 87 3.52 3.85 -20.95
C PHE A 87 4.25 5.16 -20.65
N PRO A 88 5.01 5.72 -21.60
CA PRO A 88 5.79 6.94 -21.37
C PRO A 88 4.92 8.19 -21.19
N THR A 89 3.70 8.21 -21.70
CA THR A 89 2.81 9.39 -21.66
C THR A 89 1.39 9.05 -21.23
N TRP A 90 0.61 10.08 -20.90
CA TRP A 90 -0.84 9.96 -20.65
C TRP A 90 -1.57 9.25 -21.79
N GLU A 91 -1.27 9.59 -23.04
CA GLU A 91 -1.92 9.00 -24.22
C GLU A 91 -1.67 7.50 -24.32
N THR A 92 -0.42 7.07 -24.15
CA THR A 92 -0.07 5.64 -24.21
C THR A 92 -0.73 4.81 -23.12
N LEU A 93 -0.96 5.39 -21.94
CA LEU A 93 -1.66 4.73 -20.86
C LEU A 93 -3.18 4.76 -21.06
N ALA A 94 -3.74 5.87 -21.55
CA ALA A 94 -5.17 6.02 -21.76
C ALA A 94 -5.72 5.05 -22.82
N THR A 95 -4.93 4.77 -23.87
CA THR A 95 -5.31 3.88 -24.97
C THR A 95 -4.97 2.41 -24.71
N SER A 96 -4.22 2.10 -23.67
CA SER A 96 -3.87 0.71 -23.33
C SER A 96 -5.11 -0.06 -22.89
N ASP A 97 -5.05 -1.39 -22.96
CA ASP A 97 -6.05 -2.22 -22.29
C ASP A 97 -5.78 -2.29 -20.77
N LEU A 98 -6.81 -2.68 -20.00
CA LEU A 98 -6.70 -2.77 -18.53
C LEU A 98 -5.86 -3.98 -18.10
N GLU A 99 -5.82 -5.04 -18.90
CA GLU A 99 -5.16 -6.30 -18.56
C GLU A 99 -3.65 -6.17 -18.60
N GLU A 100 -3.11 -5.50 -19.61
CA GLU A 100 -1.72 -5.09 -19.77
C GLU A 100 -1.30 -4.17 -18.61
N VAL A 101 -2.13 -3.19 -18.26
CA VAL A 101 -1.90 -2.31 -17.11
C VAL A 101 -1.79 -3.10 -15.81
N GLN A 102 -2.71 -4.03 -15.58
CA GLN A 102 -2.68 -4.90 -14.40
C GLN A 102 -1.47 -5.84 -14.40
N SER A 103 -1.05 -6.30 -15.58
CA SER A 103 0.08 -7.22 -15.74
C SER A 103 1.39 -6.52 -15.37
N LEU A 104 1.58 -5.28 -15.84
CA LEU A 104 2.74 -4.47 -15.45
C LEU A 104 2.73 -4.06 -13.97
N TRP A 105 1.56 -4.01 -13.33
CA TRP A 105 1.40 -3.74 -11.90
C TRP A 105 1.53 -4.98 -11.02
N ALA A 106 1.56 -6.19 -11.61
CA ALA A 106 1.52 -7.44 -10.87
C ALA A 106 2.69 -7.54 -9.87
N GLY A 107 2.35 -7.82 -8.62
CA GLY A 107 3.30 -7.88 -7.50
C GLY A 107 3.43 -6.61 -6.66
N LEU A 108 2.98 -5.44 -7.13
CA LEU A 108 2.96 -4.21 -6.30
C LEU A 108 1.81 -4.19 -5.28
N GLY A 109 0.80 -5.05 -5.46
CA GLY A 109 -0.42 -5.04 -4.65
C GLY A 109 -1.30 -3.80 -4.90
N TYR A 110 -2.50 -3.79 -4.29
CA TYR A 110 -3.49 -2.72 -4.46
C TYR A 110 -3.74 -2.35 -5.94
N TYR A 111 -4.14 -3.35 -6.73
CA TYR A 111 -4.33 -3.28 -8.18
C TYR A 111 -5.34 -2.21 -8.64
N SER A 112 -6.22 -1.76 -7.75
CA SER A 112 -7.11 -0.63 -8.02
C SER A 112 -6.33 0.65 -8.37
N ARG A 113 -5.10 0.83 -7.85
CA ARG A 113 -4.25 1.98 -8.17
C ARG A 113 -3.84 2.03 -9.64
N ALA A 114 -3.52 0.87 -10.23
CA ALA A 114 -3.21 0.79 -11.67
C ALA A 114 -4.40 1.19 -12.52
N ARG A 115 -5.60 0.70 -12.15
CA ARG A 115 -6.85 1.09 -12.79
C ARG A 115 -7.12 2.60 -12.65
N TYR A 116 -6.96 3.16 -11.45
CA TYR A 116 -7.14 4.60 -11.23
C TYR A 116 -6.14 5.45 -12.02
N LEU A 117 -4.88 5.02 -12.16
CA LEU A 117 -3.90 5.69 -13.02
C LEU A 117 -4.36 5.73 -14.48
N ARG A 118 -4.87 4.61 -15.00
CA ARG A 118 -5.42 4.56 -16.36
C ARG A 118 -6.64 5.46 -16.51
N GLU A 119 -7.56 5.45 -15.55
CA GLU A 119 -8.73 6.34 -15.55
C GLU A 119 -8.33 7.83 -15.47
N ALA A 120 -7.33 8.17 -14.66
CA ALA A 120 -6.75 9.52 -14.62
C ALA A 120 -6.15 9.90 -15.97
N ALA A 121 -5.43 8.98 -16.63
CA ALA A 121 -4.88 9.24 -17.96
C ALA A 121 -5.95 9.52 -19.01
N ILE A 122 -7.03 8.74 -19.03
CA ILE A 122 -8.19 8.98 -19.90
C ILE A 122 -8.77 10.37 -19.62
N TYR A 123 -8.89 10.76 -18.36
CA TYR A 123 -9.39 12.08 -17.97
C TYR A 123 -8.50 13.22 -18.48
N PHE A 124 -7.17 13.15 -18.29
CA PHE A 124 -6.25 14.18 -18.79
C PHE A 124 -6.21 14.27 -20.31
N VAL A 125 -6.25 13.13 -21.01
CA VAL A 125 -6.32 13.10 -22.48
C VAL A 125 -7.61 13.77 -22.96
N LYS A 126 -8.74 13.50 -22.31
CA LYS A 126 -10.02 14.15 -22.62
C LYS A 126 -9.94 15.67 -22.44
N LEU A 127 -9.43 16.15 -21.30
CA LEU A 127 -9.28 17.60 -21.06
C LEU A 127 -8.41 18.25 -22.15
N LYS A 128 -7.30 17.62 -22.52
CA LYS A 128 -6.40 18.11 -23.58
C LYS A 128 -7.10 18.17 -24.94
N GLN A 129 -7.87 17.15 -25.31
CA GLN A 129 -8.61 17.10 -26.58
C GLN A 129 -9.71 18.17 -26.64
N GLU A 130 -10.43 18.36 -25.53
CA GLU A 130 -11.51 19.33 -25.40
C GLU A 130 -11.01 20.76 -25.09
N LYS A 131 -9.68 20.96 -25.03
CA LYS A 131 -9.02 22.22 -24.65
C LYS A 131 -9.57 22.81 -23.34
N GLN A 132 -9.92 21.93 -22.40
CA GLN A 132 -10.42 22.31 -21.08
C GLN A 132 -9.27 22.66 -20.14
N PRO A 133 -9.49 23.59 -19.19
CA PRO A 133 -8.50 23.90 -18.17
C PRO A 133 -8.11 22.67 -17.35
N ILE A 134 -6.81 22.54 -17.08
CA ILE A 134 -6.29 21.50 -16.20
C ILE A 134 -6.50 21.91 -14.74
N PRO A 135 -7.01 21.02 -13.86
CA PRO A 135 -7.10 21.27 -12.43
C PRO A 135 -5.73 21.62 -11.84
N VAL A 136 -5.62 22.73 -11.10
CA VAL A 136 -4.36 23.23 -10.50
C VAL A 136 -4.47 23.53 -9.01
N ASN A 137 -5.44 22.92 -8.32
CA ASN A 137 -5.58 23.02 -6.87
C ASN A 137 -6.02 21.68 -6.26
N VAL A 138 -5.78 21.51 -4.96
CA VAL A 138 -6.01 20.24 -4.25
C VAL A 138 -7.47 19.81 -4.32
N GLU A 139 -8.41 20.73 -4.11
CA GLU A 139 -9.85 20.42 -4.10
C GLU A 139 -10.32 19.85 -5.44
N SER A 140 -9.95 20.51 -6.53
CA SER A 140 -10.27 20.06 -7.90
C SER A 140 -9.59 18.75 -8.26
N TRP A 141 -8.38 18.49 -7.77
CA TRP A 141 -7.70 17.20 -7.97
C TRP A 141 -8.42 16.06 -7.25
N VAL A 142 -8.75 16.26 -5.96
CA VAL A 142 -9.46 15.27 -5.15
C VAL A 142 -10.85 14.97 -5.72
N LYS A 143 -11.54 15.99 -6.24
CA LYS A 143 -12.88 15.86 -6.82
C LYS A 143 -12.87 15.10 -8.14
N ASN A 144 -11.91 15.38 -9.02
CA ASN A 144 -12.00 14.98 -10.42
C ASN A 144 -11.07 13.82 -10.81
N ILE A 145 -9.97 13.59 -10.09
CA ILE A 145 -8.94 12.65 -10.53
C ILE A 145 -9.06 11.32 -9.78
N PRO A 146 -9.39 10.21 -10.47
CA PRO A 146 -9.59 8.92 -9.83
C PRO A 146 -8.38 8.46 -9.01
N GLY A 147 -8.64 7.94 -7.82
CA GLY A 147 -7.61 7.43 -6.90
C GLY A 147 -6.77 8.51 -6.20
N CYS A 148 -6.98 9.80 -6.48
CA CYS A 148 -6.24 10.89 -5.85
C CYS A 148 -6.95 11.39 -4.58
N GLY A 149 -6.31 11.20 -3.43
CA GLY A 149 -6.70 11.88 -2.18
C GLY A 149 -5.88 13.14 -1.93
N GLU A 150 -6.13 13.81 -0.80
CA GLU A 150 -5.44 15.05 -0.39
C GLU A 150 -3.91 14.93 -0.47
N TYR A 151 -3.34 13.82 0.01
CA TYR A 151 -1.90 13.54 -0.08
C TYR A 151 -1.39 13.55 -1.53
N THR A 152 -1.99 12.73 -2.40
CA THR A 152 -1.53 12.60 -3.80
C THR A 152 -1.67 13.93 -4.53
N ALA A 153 -2.80 14.61 -4.35
CA ALA A 153 -3.05 15.91 -4.96
C ALA A 153 -1.97 16.92 -4.52
N GLY A 154 -1.73 17.07 -3.22
CA GLY A 154 -0.68 17.96 -2.71
C GLY A 154 0.72 17.58 -3.22
N ALA A 155 1.03 16.28 -3.28
CA ALA A 155 2.33 15.78 -3.74
C ALA A 155 2.54 16.10 -5.23
N VAL A 156 1.57 15.78 -6.10
CA VAL A 156 1.69 16.07 -7.53
C VAL A 156 1.77 17.57 -7.79
N LEU A 157 0.87 18.35 -7.21
CA LEU A 157 0.82 19.81 -7.42
C LEU A 157 2.11 20.51 -6.94
N SER A 158 2.64 20.12 -5.78
CA SER A 158 3.86 20.73 -5.26
C SER A 158 5.13 20.24 -5.98
N ILE A 159 5.26 18.95 -6.24
CA ILE A 159 6.48 18.37 -6.84
C ILE A 159 6.54 18.63 -8.34
N ALA A 160 5.42 18.51 -9.05
CA ALA A 160 5.41 18.71 -10.50
C ALA A 160 5.34 20.19 -10.88
N TRP A 161 4.50 20.96 -10.18
CA TRP A 161 4.13 22.31 -10.62
C TRP A 161 4.52 23.43 -9.67
N ASN A 162 5.31 23.12 -8.64
CA ASN A 162 5.76 24.07 -7.62
C ASN A 162 4.60 24.85 -6.96
N ILE A 163 3.41 24.25 -6.90
CA ILE A 163 2.25 24.87 -6.24
C ILE A 163 2.36 24.62 -4.74
N ARG A 164 2.25 25.67 -3.94
CA ARG A 164 2.30 25.59 -2.48
C ARG A 164 1.12 24.77 -1.95
N CYS A 165 1.35 23.50 -1.67
CA CYS A 165 0.37 22.57 -1.12
C CYS A 165 1.00 21.74 0.00
N PRO A 166 0.31 21.53 1.13
CA PRO A 166 0.78 20.62 2.16
C PRO A 166 0.71 19.17 1.70
N VAL A 167 1.64 18.36 2.20
CA VAL A 167 1.64 16.91 2.01
C VAL A 167 1.78 16.25 3.37
N VAL A 168 0.87 15.32 3.69
CA VAL A 168 0.88 14.59 4.96
C VAL A 168 0.80 13.09 4.71
N ASP A 169 1.92 12.39 4.87
CA ASP A 169 2.00 10.93 4.90
C ASP A 169 2.47 10.42 6.28
N GLY A 170 2.70 9.11 6.39
CA GLY A 170 3.21 8.51 7.62
C GLY A 170 4.61 9.01 8.02
N ASN A 171 5.43 9.46 7.06
CA ASN A 171 6.74 10.05 7.32
C ASN A 171 6.61 11.45 7.89
N VAL A 172 5.81 12.31 7.24
CA VAL A 172 5.51 13.68 7.69
C VAL A 172 4.84 13.67 9.06
N ILE A 173 3.79 12.86 9.27
CA ILE A 173 3.15 12.70 10.59
C ILE A 173 4.20 12.43 11.66
N ARG A 174 5.10 11.47 11.42
CA ARG A 174 6.14 11.08 12.37
C ARG A 174 7.15 12.19 12.61
N VAL A 175 7.60 12.89 11.57
CA VAL A 175 8.56 13.99 11.71
C VAL A 175 7.93 15.13 12.51
N LEU A 176 6.77 15.63 12.10
CA LEU A 176 6.16 16.82 12.71
C LEU A 176 5.71 16.55 14.15
N THR A 177 5.09 15.40 14.42
CA THR A 177 4.70 15.03 15.80
C THR A 177 5.90 14.91 16.73
N ARG A 178 7.07 14.45 16.25
CA ARG A 178 8.31 14.43 17.04
C ARG A 178 8.90 15.82 17.22
N LEU A 179 8.93 16.63 16.16
CA LEU A 179 9.44 18.00 16.24
C LEU A 179 8.69 18.81 17.28
N ARG A 180 7.38 18.60 17.40
CA ARG A 180 6.52 19.35 18.31
C ARG A 180 5.95 18.55 19.48
N ALA A 181 6.46 17.34 19.73
CA ALA A 181 6.03 16.46 20.83
C ALA A 181 4.50 16.26 20.93
N VAL A 182 3.81 16.12 19.79
CA VAL A 182 2.35 15.92 19.72
C VAL A 182 1.99 14.45 19.88
N GLY A 183 1.29 14.13 20.97
CA GLY A 183 0.86 12.79 21.34
C GLY A 183 -0.56 12.42 20.90
N ALA A 184 -1.29 13.30 20.21
CA ALA A 184 -2.63 13.00 19.71
C ALA A 184 -2.60 12.06 18.49
N ASP A 185 -3.72 11.36 18.27
CA ASP A 185 -3.91 10.53 17.06
C ASP A 185 -4.12 11.44 15.85
N CYS A 186 -3.13 11.49 14.95
CA CYS A 186 -3.16 12.35 13.76
C CYS A 186 -4.11 11.87 12.65
N HIS A 187 -4.84 10.77 12.84
CA HIS A 187 -5.82 10.30 11.86
C HIS A 187 -7.25 10.75 12.15
N LYS A 188 -7.52 11.39 13.29
CA LYS A 188 -8.86 11.85 13.68
C LYS A 188 -8.84 13.07 14.59
N GLY A 189 -10.00 13.73 14.70
CA GLY A 189 -10.21 14.84 15.63
C GLY A 189 -9.17 15.95 15.48
N GLU A 190 -8.72 16.49 16.63
CA GLU A 190 -7.78 17.61 16.66
C GLU A 190 -6.38 17.24 16.19
N GLY A 191 -5.93 16.00 16.36
CA GLY A 191 -4.65 15.56 15.85
C GLY A 191 -4.59 15.60 14.32
N LYS A 192 -5.68 15.24 13.63
CA LYS A 192 -5.78 15.36 12.16
C LYS A 192 -5.76 16.83 11.73
N ARG A 193 -6.53 17.70 12.40
CA ARG A 193 -6.54 19.13 12.08
C ARG A 193 -5.14 19.73 12.26
N TRP A 194 -4.53 19.53 13.43
CA TRP A 194 -3.19 20.06 13.75
C TRP A 194 -2.12 19.64 12.74
N ILE A 195 -2.08 18.37 12.32
CA ILE A 195 -1.03 17.90 11.40
C ILE A 195 -1.15 18.54 10.02
N TRP A 196 -2.37 18.72 9.50
CA TRP A 196 -2.61 19.33 8.20
C TRP A 196 -2.38 20.84 8.24
N ASP A 197 -2.87 21.52 9.28
CA ASP A 197 -2.64 22.96 9.47
C ASP A 197 -1.14 23.25 9.62
N SER A 198 -0.42 22.44 10.42
CA SER A 198 1.02 22.57 10.59
C SER A 198 1.78 22.33 9.28
N ALA A 199 1.42 21.30 8.51
CA ALA A 199 2.06 21.04 7.22
C ALA A 199 1.82 22.20 6.22
N ALA A 200 0.65 22.83 6.27
CA ALA A 200 0.31 23.99 5.43
C ALA A 200 1.00 25.27 5.88
N GLU A 201 1.26 25.42 7.18
CA GLU A 201 2.02 26.53 7.75
C GLU A 201 3.49 26.45 7.33
N ILE A 202 4.13 25.29 7.51
CA ILE A 202 5.59 25.18 7.37
C ILE A 202 6.08 25.02 5.92
N VAL A 203 5.21 24.63 4.98
CA VAL A 203 5.63 24.40 3.58
C VAL A 203 6.25 25.68 3.00
N ASP A 204 7.42 25.53 2.38
CA ASP A 204 8.18 26.63 1.81
C ASP A 204 7.42 27.28 0.62
N ASP A 205 7.49 28.61 0.52
CA ASP A 205 6.79 29.35 -0.53
C ASP A 205 7.47 29.27 -1.90
N GLN A 206 8.78 29.05 -1.93
CA GLN A 206 9.60 29.08 -3.14
C GLN A 206 9.86 27.67 -3.69
N GLU A 207 10.09 26.71 -2.79
CA GLU A 207 10.43 25.32 -3.13
C GLU A 207 9.48 24.31 -2.44
N PRO A 208 8.13 24.46 -2.51
CA PRO A 208 7.18 23.60 -1.81
C PRO A 208 7.33 22.11 -2.13
N GLY A 209 7.61 21.77 -3.39
CA GLY A 209 7.81 20.39 -3.83
C GLY A 209 9.03 19.74 -3.19
N ASP A 210 10.17 20.43 -3.19
CA ASP A 210 11.40 19.94 -2.57
C ASP A 210 11.30 19.92 -1.05
N PHE A 211 10.63 20.90 -0.44
CA PHE A 211 10.36 20.92 0.99
C PHE A 211 9.52 19.70 1.43
N ASN A 212 8.43 19.40 0.71
CA ASN A 212 7.59 18.23 0.98
C ASN A 212 8.39 16.93 0.84
N GLN A 213 9.18 16.81 -0.23
CA GLN A 213 10.05 15.65 -0.41
C GLN A 213 11.12 15.55 0.67
N ALA A 214 11.66 16.66 1.15
CA ALA A 214 12.64 16.70 2.22
C ALA A 214 12.06 16.21 3.55
N LEU A 215 10.82 16.57 3.90
CA LEU A 215 10.14 16.02 5.08
C LEU A 215 9.94 14.49 4.96
N MET A 216 9.51 14.02 3.79
CA MET A 216 9.33 12.60 3.52
C MET A 216 10.66 11.84 3.59
N GLU A 217 11.72 12.40 2.99
CA GLU A 217 13.08 11.84 3.00
C GLU A 217 13.64 11.78 4.41
N LEU A 218 13.51 12.86 5.19
CA LEU A 218 13.96 12.92 6.57
C LEU A 218 13.28 11.84 7.41
N GLY A 219 11.96 11.67 7.25
CA GLY A 219 11.23 10.60 7.89
C GLY A 219 11.75 9.23 7.47
N ALA A 220 11.97 9.01 6.18
CA ALA A 220 12.37 7.73 5.62
C ALA A 220 13.79 7.29 6.04
N THR A 221 14.74 8.23 6.15
CA THR A 221 16.17 7.91 6.31
C THR A 221 16.76 8.23 7.68
N ILE A 222 16.25 9.25 8.37
CA ILE A 222 16.81 9.73 9.64
C ILE A 222 15.83 9.54 10.79
N CYS A 223 14.65 10.15 10.69
CA CYS A 223 13.61 10.13 11.71
C CYS A 223 12.75 8.87 11.54
N THR A 224 13.37 7.70 11.56
CA THR A 224 12.74 6.40 11.26
C THR A 224 11.74 5.93 12.33
N PRO A 225 10.85 4.97 12.02
CA PRO A 225 9.89 4.44 13.01
C PRO A 225 10.54 3.84 14.25
N VAL A 226 11.69 3.18 14.08
CA VAL A 226 12.48 2.53 15.14
C VAL A 226 13.91 3.01 15.01
N ASN A 227 14.54 3.37 16.14
CA ASN A 227 15.92 3.86 16.21
C ASN A 227 16.19 5.09 15.32
N PRO A 228 15.48 6.22 15.51
CA PRO A 228 15.77 7.44 14.77
C PRO A 228 17.20 7.92 15.04
N ASN A 229 17.89 8.40 14.00
CA ASN A 229 19.26 8.92 14.12
C ASN A 229 19.24 10.43 14.43
N CYS A 230 18.89 10.76 15.66
CA CYS A 230 18.72 12.15 16.10
C CYS A 230 20.03 12.96 16.11
N GLU A 231 21.18 12.32 16.18
CA GLU A 231 22.49 12.99 16.23
C GLU A 231 22.79 13.72 14.92
N ILE A 232 22.52 13.08 13.79
CA ILE A 232 22.74 13.65 12.45
C ILE A 232 21.52 14.36 11.88
N CYS A 233 20.41 14.45 12.63
CA CYS A 233 19.19 15.07 12.14
C CYS A 233 19.38 16.59 12.02
N PRO A 234 19.11 17.21 10.85
CA PRO A 234 19.27 18.65 10.64
C PRO A 234 18.36 19.49 11.53
N LEU A 235 17.28 18.89 12.06
CA LEU A 235 16.28 19.55 12.89
C LEU A 235 16.40 19.15 14.38
N ASN A 236 17.53 18.58 14.80
CA ASN A 236 17.67 18.06 16.17
C ASN A 236 17.55 19.17 17.26
N LYS A 237 18.03 20.39 16.98
CA LYS A 237 18.01 21.51 17.94
C LYS A 237 16.61 22.01 18.25
N SER A 238 15.70 21.94 17.28
CA SER A 238 14.30 22.36 17.41
C SER A 238 13.36 21.22 17.82
N CYS A 239 13.84 19.97 17.88
CA CYS A 239 13.00 18.80 18.15
C CYS A 239 12.60 18.68 19.63
N LEU A 240 11.33 18.96 19.94
CA LEU A 240 10.79 18.89 21.30
C LEU A 240 10.79 17.47 21.88
N ALA A 241 10.48 16.45 21.07
CA ALA A 241 10.52 15.06 21.54
C ALA A 241 11.95 14.64 21.94
N LEU A 242 12.99 15.15 21.25
CA LEU A 242 14.38 14.89 21.61
C LEU A 242 14.76 15.59 22.91
N LYS A 243 14.37 16.85 23.09
CA LYS A 243 14.58 17.61 24.33
C LYS A 243 13.94 16.90 25.52
N GLU A 244 12.67 16.49 25.37
CA GLU A 244 11.94 15.76 26.41
C GLU A 244 12.59 14.41 26.73
N ALA A 245 12.96 13.63 25.70
CA ALA A 245 13.60 12.33 25.88
C ALA A 245 14.93 12.45 26.64
N LYS A 246 15.75 13.47 26.35
CA LYS A 246 17.01 13.72 27.07
C LYS A 246 16.77 14.03 28.55
N ALA A 247 15.76 14.83 28.86
CA ALA A 247 15.41 15.16 30.24
C ALA A 247 14.95 13.92 31.01
N VAL A 248 14.01 13.15 30.45
CA VAL A 248 13.45 11.95 31.08
C VAL A 248 14.51 10.88 31.34
N VAL A 249 15.36 10.59 30.35
CA VAL A 249 16.44 9.61 30.51
C VAL A 249 17.48 10.05 31.54
N SER A 250 17.65 11.36 31.74
CA SER A 250 18.54 11.93 32.76
C SER A 250 17.86 12.09 34.13
N GLY A 251 16.71 11.44 34.36
CA GLY A 251 15.99 11.47 35.64
C GLY A 251 15.21 12.76 35.94
N HIS A 252 15.10 13.67 34.98
CA HIS A 252 14.31 14.90 35.13
C HIS A 252 12.85 14.66 34.77
N ASN A 253 11.95 15.48 35.33
CA ASN A 253 10.53 15.45 34.99
C ASN A 253 10.30 15.77 33.50
N MET A 254 9.20 15.26 32.95
CA MET A 254 8.76 15.63 31.60
C MET A 254 8.63 17.16 31.50
N ILE A 255 9.25 17.75 30.47
CA ILE A 255 9.33 19.20 30.29
C ILE A 255 7.94 19.85 30.17
N PHE A 256 6.93 19.09 29.73
CA PHE A 256 5.60 19.59 29.40
C PHE A 256 4.52 19.35 30.49
N ASN A 257 4.91 19.04 31.73
CA ASN A 257 3.99 18.97 32.87
C ASN A 257 4.13 20.23 33.76
N ASN A 258 3.41 21.34 33.51
CA ASN A 258 3.00 22.36 34.53
C ASN A 258 2.59 23.76 34.00
N THR A 259 1.35 23.98 33.54
CA THR A 259 0.76 25.32 33.35
C THR A 259 -0.79 25.40 33.51
N GLY A 260 -1.45 24.39 34.07
CA GLY A 260 -2.89 24.41 34.38
C GLY A 260 -3.91 24.26 33.23
N GLN A 261 -3.53 23.89 31.99
CA GLN A 261 -4.48 23.73 30.86
C GLN A 261 -4.49 22.31 30.26
N ASN A 262 -5.68 21.71 30.08
CA ASN A 262 -5.87 20.41 29.42
C ASN A 262 -5.52 20.47 27.92
N CYS A 263 -4.28 20.13 27.56
CA CYS A 263 -3.87 20.09 26.16
C CYS A 263 -4.42 18.85 25.44
N LYS A 264 -5.28 19.08 24.44
CA LYS A 264 -5.90 18.01 23.65
C LYS A 264 -4.95 17.35 22.64
N LEU A 265 -3.78 17.94 22.42
CA LEU A 265 -2.69 17.38 21.60
C LEU A 265 -1.75 16.46 22.41
N CYS A 266 -1.86 16.45 23.74
CA CYS A 266 -1.08 15.62 24.66
C CYS A 266 -1.99 14.75 25.52
N PRO A 267 -2.68 13.75 24.95
CA PRO A 267 -3.53 12.85 25.73
C PRO A 267 -2.69 12.17 26.82
N ILE A 268 -3.27 12.09 28.03
CA ILE A 268 -2.65 11.43 29.18
C ILE A 268 -2.48 9.94 28.85
N GLU A 269 -1.26 9.44 28.98
CA GLU A 269 -0.95 8.01 28.86
C GLU A 269 -0.34 7.48 30.16
N GLU A 270 -0.53 6.19 30.42
CA GLU A 270 0.15 5.51 31.53
C GLU A 270 1.67 5.64 31.36
N PHE A 271 2.35 5.95 32.46
CA PHE A 271 3.80 6.11 32.47
C PHE A 271 4.47 4.80 32.10
N LYS A 272 5.13 4.77 30.94
CA LYS A 272 6.03 3.68 30.55
C LYS A 272 7.45 4.09 30.90
N GLN A 273 8.17 3.22 31.60
CA GLN A 273 9.58 3.45 31.88
C GLN A 273 10.37 3.24 30.59
N PHE A 274 11.06 4.29 30.12
CA PHE A 274 11.92 4.24 28.96
C PHE A 274 13.38 4.30 29.39
N THR A 275 14.19 3.36 28.91
CA THR A 275 15.63 3.26 29.26
C THR A 275 16.55 3.96 28.25
N SER A 276 16.03 4.48 27.13
CA SER A 276 16.83 5.18 26.13
C SER A 276 16.04 6.27 25.40
N ILE A 277 16.76 7.26 24.86
CA ILE A 277 16.17 8.35 24.06
C ILE A 277 15.42 7.79 22.83
N LYS A 278 16.02 6.79 22.15
CA LYS A 278 15.46 6.20 20.93
C LYS A 278 14.14 5.48 21.20
N THR A 279 14.07 4.69 22.28
CA THR A 279 12.86 3.96 22.67
C THR A 279 11.77 4.90 23.18
N TYR A 280 12.12 5.99 23.86
CA TYR A 280 11.19 7.04 24.25
C TYR A 280 10.50 7.67 23.03
N ILE A 281 11.29 8.21 22.09
CA ILE A 281 10.77 8.91 20.91
C ILE A 281 9.91 7.97 20.06
N ALA A 282 10.40 6.76 19.79
CA ALA A 282 9.68 5.79 18.96
C ALA A 282 8.43 5.20 19.64
N GLY A 283 8.43 5.14 20.98
CA GLY A 283 7.32 4.63 21.78
C GLY A 283 6.18 5.63 21.93
N LYS A 284 6.50 6.93 22.03
CA LYS A 284 5.53 8.00 22.30
C LYS A 284 5.03 8.71 21.04
N TYR A 285 5.87 8.85 20.00
CA TYR A 285 5.57 9.69 18.83
C TYR A 285 5.86 9.02 17.47
N PRO A 286 4.88 8.98 16.54
CA PRO A 286 3.49 9.42 16.69
C PRO A 286 2.64 8.41 17.50
N LYS A 287 1.51 8.87 18.04
CA LYS A 287 0.50 7.97 18.61
C LYS A 287 -0.05 7.06 17.52
N LYS A 288 0.14 5.76 17.70
CA LYS A 288 -0.35 4.76 16.76
C LYS A 288 -1.85 4.57 16.97
N ALA A 289 -2.62 4.61 15.88
CA ALA A 289 -4.02 4.22 15.93
C ALA A 289 -4.15 2.77 16.44
N VAL A 290 -5.12 2.54 17.32
CA VAL A 290 -5.45 1.19 17.78
C VAL A 290 -5.99 0.41 16.59
N LYS A 291 -5.27 -0.64 16.18
CA LYS A 291 -5.68 -1.48 15.06
C LYS A 291 -6.90 -2.31 15.48
N ARG A 292 -7.99 -2.22 14.72
CA ARG A 292 -9.13 -3.14 14.88
C ARG A 292 -8.68 -4.58 14.56
N PRO A 293 -9.23 -5.59 15.24
CA PRO A 293 -8.98 -6.98 14.88
C PRO A 293 -9.37 -7.21 13.41
N GLN A 294 -8.50 -7.88 12.66
CA GLN A 294 -8.75 -8.19 11.26
C GLN A 294 -9.77 -9.33 11.17
N LYS A 295 -10.71 -9.21 10.23
CA LYS A 295 -11.64 -10.30 9.92
C LYS A 295 -10.86 -11.46 9.30
N VAL A 296 -11.16 -12.69 9.73
CA VAL A 296 -10.69 -13.90 9.05
C VAL A 296 -11.76 -14.33 8.06
N LYS A 297 -11.34 -14.70 6.85
CA LYS A 297 -12.21 -15.21 5.79
C LYS A 297 -11.68 -16.56 5.31
N GLU A 298 -12.58 -17.52 5.20
CA GLU A 298 -12.30 -18.88 4.71
C GLU A 298 -12.92 -19.05 3.33
N SER A 299 -12.26 -19.82 2.46
CA SER A 299 -12.75 -20.10 1.11
C SER A 299 -12.23 -21.46 0.64
N ILE A 300 -13.06 -22.15 -0.15
CA ILE A 300 -12.68 -23.36 -0.88
C ILE A 300 -12.06 -22.92 -2.21
N VAL A 301 -10.91 -23.49 -2.56
CA VAL A 301 -10.21 -23.21 -3.82
C VAL A 301 -9.99 -24.50 -4.59
N PHE A 302 -10.55 -24.58 -5.79
CA PHE A 302 -10.33 -25.68 -6.72
C PHE A 302 -9.28 -25.29 -7.75
N VAL A 303 -8.13 -25.95 -7.69
CA VAL A 303 -7.16 -25.98 -8.79
C VAL A 303 -7.59 -27.11 -9.71
N ILE A 304 -8.26 -26.75 -10.80
CA ILE A 304 -8.75 -27.72 -11.78
C ILE A 304 -7.68 -27.88 -12.86
N ILE A 305 -7.30 -29.12 -13.16
CA ILE A 305 -6.27 -29.46 -14.14
C ILE A 305 -6.81 -30.43 -15.18
N ARG A 306 -6.38 -30.24 -16.43
CA ARG A 306 -6.50 -31.23 -17.50
C ARG A 306 -5.14 -31.44 -18.16
N GLU A 307 -4.96 -32.59 -18.79
CA GLU A 307 -3.82 -32.84 -19.65
C GLU A 307 -4.29 -32.96 -21.10
N LYS A 308 -3.77 -32.11 -21.98
CA LYS A 308 -4.08 -32.11 -23.41
C LYS A 308 -2.78 -32.06 -24.19
N ASN A 309 -2.57 -33.00 -25.11
CA ASN A 309 -1.33 -33.11 -25.90
C ASN A 309 -0.05 -33.13 -25.03
N LYS A 310 -0.07 -33.83 -23.88
CA LYS A 310 1.03 -33.89 -22.89
C LYS A 310 1.34 -32.54 -22.21
N ILE A 311 0.47 -31.55 -22.36
CA ILE A 311 0.59 -30.25 -21.69
C ILE A 311 -0.47 -30.19 -20.59
N LYS A 312 -0.01 -29.86 -19.37
CA LYS A 312 -0.89 -29.58 -18.24
C LYS A 312 -1.45 -28.17 -18.38
N GLU A 313 -2.77 -28.07 -18.35
CA GLU A 313 -3.50 -26.81 -18.37
C GLU A 313 -4.36 -26.69 -17.12
N TYR A 314 -4.44 -25.48 -16.59
CA TYR A 314 -5.18 -25.14 -15.39
C TYR A 314 -6.31 -24.19 -15.74
N TYR A 315 -7.49 -24.42 -15.15
CA TYR A 315 -8.64 -23.54 -15.37
C TYR A 315 -8.60 -22.36 -14.40
N LEU A 316 -8.71 -21.15 -14.94
CA LEU A 316 -8.81 -19.89 -14.20
C LEU A 316 -10.01 -19.07 -14.67
N GLU A 317 -10.57 -18.26 -13.78
CA GLU A 317 -11.66 -17.31 -14.07
C GLU A 317 -11.24 -15.87 -13.69
N LYS A 318 -11.76 -14.87 -14.41
CA LYS A 318 -11.56 -13.47 -14.01
C LYS A 318 -12.46 -13.13 -12.83
N ARG A 319 -11.88 -12.54 -11.79
CA ARG A 319 -12.63 -12.04 -10.64
C ARG A 319 -13.53 -10.87 -11.06
N PRO A 320 -14.68 -10.65 -10.38
CA PRO A 320 -15.55 -9.52 -10.66
C PRO A 320 -14.81 -8.18 -10.72
N PRO A 321 -15.30 -7.19 -11.48
CA PRO A 321 -14.61 -5.91 -11.69
C PRO A 321 -14.58 -5.01 -10.43
N LYS A 322 -15.24 -5.43 -9.34
CA LYS A 322 -15.28 -4.74 -8.05
C LYS A 322 -14.98 -5.72 -6.91
N GLY A 323 -14.44 -5.20 -5.81
CA GLY A 323 -14.13 -5.97 -4.61
C GLY A 323 -12.67 -6.44 -4.53
N LEU A 324 -12.43 -7.46 -3.71
CA LEU A 324 -11.09 -7.99 -3.43
C LEU A 324 -10.48 -8.63 -4.69
N LEU A 325 -9.28 -8.16 -5.07
CA LEU A 325 -8.52 -8.63 -6.24
C LEU A 325 -9.30 -8.48 -7.56
N ALA A 326 -10.11 -7.42 -7.66
CA ALA A 326 -10.99 -7.17 -8.80
C ALA A 326 -10.31 -7.25 -10.18
N GLY A 327 -10.93 -7.99 -11.09
CA GLY A 327 -10.47 -8.16 -12.49
C GLY A 327 -9.24 -9.06 -12.68
N LEU A 328 -8.62 -9.55 -11.61
CA LEU A 328 -7.47 -10.46 -11.71
C LEU A 328 -7.91 -11.89 -12.01
N TRP A 329 -7.02 -12.67 -12.61
CA TRP A 329 -7.22 -14.10 -12.82
C TRP A 329 -7.03 -14.87 -11.51
N ASP A 330 -7.94 -15.78 -11.21
CA ASP A 330 -7.91 -16.61 -10.01
C ASP A 330 -8.40 -18.03 -10.31
N PHE A 331 -8.11 -18.97 -9.40
CA PHE A 331 -8.73 -20.28 -9.44
C PHE A 331 -10.19 -20.20 -8.99
N LYS A 332 -10.96 -21.23 -9.33
CA LYS A 332 -12.36 -21.36 -8.89
C LYS A 332 -12.43 -21.31 -7.37
N THR A 333 -12.92 -20.19 -6.85
CA THR A 333 -12.89 -19.87 -5.43
C THR A 333 -14.30 -19.61 -4.92
N LEU A 334 -14.70 -20.34 -3.89
CA LEU A 334 -16.04 -20.28 -3.32
C LEU A 334 -15.98 -20.02 -1.82
N SER A 335 -17.02 -19.40 -1.29
CA SER A 335 -17.30 -19.45 0.14
C SER A 335 -17.60 -20.88 0.59
N ILE A 336 -17.54 -21.12 1.91
CA ILE A 336 -17.86 -22.43 2.48
C ILE A 336 -19.33 -22.77 2.23
N GLU A 337 -20.20 -21.77 2.32
CA GLU A 337 -21.64 -21.89 2.13
C GLU A 337 -22.00 -22.23 0.68
N GLU A 338 -21.36 -21.59 -0.30
CA GLU A 338 -21.55 -21.91 -1.74
C GLU A 338 -21.15 -23.35 -2.09
N CYS A 339 -20.25 -23.95 -1.31
CA CYS A 339 -19.81 -25.35 -1.49
C CYS A 339 -20.67 -26.35 -0.71
N GLY A 340 -21.69 -25.89 0.02
CA GLY A 340 -22.51 -26.75 0.88
C GLY A 340 -21.79 -27.25 2.14
N GLY A 341 -20.70 -26.57 2.54
CA GLY A 341 -19.88 -26.91 3.71
C GLY A 341 -18.40 -27.11 3.41
N ASP A 342 -17.59 -27.31 4.45
CA ASP A 342 -16.13 -27.55 4.37
C ASP A 342 -15.75 -29.04 4.51
N SER A 343 -16.76 -29.91 4.61
CA SER A 343 -16.60 -31.36 4.70
C SER A 343 -16.05 -31.92 3.39
N LYS A 344 -15.26 -33.01 3.46
CA LYS A 344 -14.73 -33.67 2.25
C LYS A 344 -15.86 -34.05 1.29
N GLN A 345 -16.96 -34.60 1.82
CA GLN A 345 -18.10 -35.07 1.02
C GLN A 345 -18.77 -33.91 0.28
N SER A 346 -19.11 -32.83 0.98
CA SER A 346 -19.73 -31.64 0.37
C SER A 346 -18.87 -31.06 -0.76
N VAL A 347 -17.57 -30.91 -0.50
CA VAL A 347 -16.63 -30.29 -1.47
C VAL A 347 -16.40 -31.20 -2.68
N GLU A 348 -16.28 -32.51 -2.48
CA GLU A 348 -16.12 -33.49 -3.57
C GLU A 348 -17.40 -33.61 -4.41
N GLU A 349 -18.57 -33.57 -3.77
CA GLU A 349 -19.87 -33.57 -4.45
C GLU A 349 -20.06 -32.29 -5.28
N TYR A 350 -19.70 -31.12 -4.74
CA TYR A 350 -19.70 -29.87 -5.50
C TYR A 350 -18.79 -29.98 -6.72
N ALA A 351 -17.58 -30.51 -6.57
CA ALA A 351 -16.64 -30.66 -7.68
C ALA A 351 -17.22 -31.54 -8.80
N LYS A 352 -17.82 -32.68 -8.45
CA LYS A 352 -18.44 -33.60 -9.43
C LYS A 352 -19.64 -32.99 -10.15
N ASN A 353 -20.39 -32.12 -9.47
CA ASN A 353 -21.58 -31.48 -10.01
C ASN A 353 -21.31 -30.08 -10.59
N MET A 354 -20.04 -29.65 -10.65
CA MET A 354 -19.70 -28.32 -11.14
C MET A 354 -20.07 -28.21 -12.63
N PRO A 355 -20.90 -27.23 -13.02
CA PRO A 355 -21.36 -27.11 -14.40
C PRO A 355 -20.20 -27.03 -15.39
N SER A 356 -20.32 -27.79 -16.48
CA SER A 356 -19.36 -27.79 -17.59
C SER A 356 -17.93 -28.25 -17.24
N LEU A 357 -17.72 -28.84 -16.07
CA LEU A 357 -16.40 -29.33 -15.63
C LEU A 357 -15.99 -30.66 -16.30
N GLY A 358 -16.88 -31.28 -17.08
CA GLY A 358 -16.75 -32.64 -17.62
C GLY A 358 -16.45 -33.68 -16.55
N GLU A 359 -15.91 -34.82 -16.94
CA GLU A 359 -15.72 -35.94 -16.01
C GLU A 359 -14.55 -35.68 -15.06
N VAL A 360 -14.84 -35.67 -13.75
CA VAL A 360 -13.84 -35.61 -12.69
C VAL A 360 -13.21 -37.00 -12.52
N ILE A 361 -11.94 -37.13 -12.90
CA ILE A 361 -11.16 -38.37 -12.83
C ILE A 361 -10.27 -38.45 -11.58
N GLY A 362 -10.03 -37.32 -10.92
CA GLY A 362 -9.21 -37.25 -9.71
C GLY A 362 -9.63 -36.12 -8.78
N PHE A 363 -9.60 -36.38 -7.46
CA PHE A 363 -9.91 -35.40 -6.43
C PHE A 363 -8.96 -35.53 -5.24
N HIS A 364 -8.18 -34.48 -4.96
CA HIS A 364 -7.12 -34.52 -3.96
C HIS A 364 -7.17 -33.31 -3.04
N ILE A 365 -7.19 -33.56 -1.73
CA ILE A 365 -7.04 -32.52 -0.71
C ILE A 365 -5.57 -32.12 -0.66
N LYS A 366 -5.25 -30.84 -0.88
CA LYS A 366 -3.87 -30.33 -0.86
C LYS A 366 -3.58 -29.51 0.41
N GLY A 367 -4.58 -29.28 1.27
CA GLY A 367 -4.45 -28.56 2.54
C GLY A 367 -4.58 -27.05 2.36
N ASP A 368 -4.19 -26.31 3.39
CA ASP A 368 -4.58 -24.91 3.48
C ASP A 368 -3.42 -23.95 3.22
N THR A 369 -3.74 -22.83 2.58
CA THR A 369 -2.85 -21.67 2.47
C THR A 369 -3.35 -20.51 3.32
N PHE A 370 -2.43 -19.66 3.74
CA PHE A 370 -2.72 -18.43 4.48
C PHE A 370 -2.17 -17.21 3.75
N HIS A 371 -2.99 -16.19 3.58
CA HIS A 371 -2.61 -14.91 3.01
C HIS A 371 -3.17 -13.75 3.83
N GLN A 372 -2.30 -12.80 4.18
CA GLN A 372 -2.69 -11.64 4.97
C GLN A 372 -2.79 -10.41 4.09
N PHE A 373 -4.00 -9.87 3.99
CA PHE A 373 -4.26 -8.52 3.48
C PHE A 373 -4.25 -7.52 4.64
N THR A 374 -4.24 -6.23 4.32
CA THR A 374 -4.26 -5.15 5.32
C THR A 374 -5.50 -5.18 6.21
N HIS A 375 -6.64 -5.63 5.69
CA HIS A 375 -7.94 -5.61 6.39
C HIS A 375 -8.56 -6.99 6.61
N ILE A 376 -8.02 -8.05 5.98
CA ILE A 376 -8.56 -9.41 6.02
C ILE A 376 -7.40 -10.41 6.12
N LYS A 377 -7.60 -11.47 6.90
CA LYS A 377 -6.78 -12.68 6.87
C LYS A 377 -7.53 -13.75 6.07
N GLN A 378 -6.98 -14.19 4.95
CA GLN A 378 -7.60 -15.18 4.07
C GLN A 378 -6.97 -16.55 4.31
N ILE A 379 -7.82 -17.55 4.56
CA ILE A 379 -7.47 -18.97 4.54
C ILE A 379 -8.08 -19.56 3.27
N SER A 380 -7.30 -20.33 2.53
CA SER A 380 -7.79 -21.07 1.37
C SER A 380 -7.64 -22.56 1.63
N HIS A 381 -8.74 -23.31 1.59
CA HIS A 381 -8.70 -24.77 1.59
C HIS A 381 -8.54 -25.25 0.16
N VAL A 382 -7.36 -25.77 -0.17
CA VAL A 382 -6.98 -26.05 -1.56
C VAL A 382 -7.23 -27.50 -1.91
N TYR A 383 -7.93 -27.70 -3.02
CA TYR A 383 -8.25 -28.99 -3.62
C TYR A 383 -7.72 -29.01 -5.06
N LEU A 384 -7.13 -30.13 -5.47
CA LEU A 384 -6.77 -30.40 -6.86
C LEU A 384 -7.85 -31.31 -7.46
N VAL A 385 -8.39 -30.90 -8.60
CA VAL A 385 -9.41 -31.64 -9.34
C VAL A 385 -8.87 -31.95 -10.72
N GLU A 386 -8.76 -33.23 -11.06
CA GLU A 386 -8.32 -33.69 -12.37
C GLU A 386 -9.54 -34.02 -13.21
N VAL A 387 -9.57 -33.53 -14.45
CA VAL A 387 -10.71 -33.71 -15.37
C VAL A 387 -10.25 -34.30 -16.70
N SER A 388 -11.17 -34.89 -17.45
CA SER A 388 -10.89 -35.44 -18.78
C SER A 388 -10.42 -34.37 -19.78
N SER A 389 -9.67 -34.78 -20.82
CA SER A 389 -9.05 -33.86 -21.78
C SER A 389 -10.05 -33.09 -22.66
N ASP A 390 -11.25 -33.65 -22.84
CA ASP A 390 -12.26 -33.18 -23.82
C ASP A 390 -13.21 -32.12 -23.24
N VAL A 391 -12.93 -31.67 -22.02
CA VAL A 391 -13.68 -30.63 -21.31
C VAL A 391 -13.61 -29.32 -22.09
N LYS A 392 -14.76 -28.80 -22.55
CA LYS A 392 -14.87 -27.43 -23.08
C LYS A 392 -14.72 -26.42 -21.94
N ILE A 393 -14.55 -25.14 -22.26
CA ILE A 393 -14.39 -24.08 -21.26
C ILE A 393 -15.58 -24.10 -20.28
N PRO A 394 -15.36 -24.37 -18.98
CA PRO A 394 -16.40 -24.19 -17.98
C PRO A 394 -16.75 -22.69 -17.89
N GLY A 395 -17.94 -22.26 -18.28
CA GLY A 395 -18.37 -20.86 -18.15
C GLY A 395 -17.49 -19.82 -18.88
N GLU A 396 -17.23 -18.67 -18.24
CA GLU A 396 -16.46 -17.53 -18.80
C GLU A 396 -14.94 -17.60 -18.49
N GLY A 397 -14.42 -18.74 -18.04
CA GLY A 397 -13.01 -18.91 -17.68
C GLY A 397 -12.10 -19.25 -18.86
N CYS A 398 -10.85 -19.60 -18.58
CA CYS A 398 -9.87 -19.99 -19.59
C CYS A 398 -8.93 -21.08 -19.06
N TRP A 399 -8.50 -21.96 -19.97
CA TRP A 399 -7.47 -22.96 -19.72
C TRP A 399 -6.11 -22.37 -20.03
N MET A 400 -5.19 -22.43 -19.08
CA MET A 400 -3.86 -21.82 -19.19
C MET A 400 -2.78 -22.80 -18.79
N SER A 401 -1.70 -22.86 -19.57
CA SER A 401 -0.48 -23.52 -19.11
C SER A 401 0.20 -22.69 -18.01
N GLU A 402 1.11 -23.29 -17.26
CA GLU A 402 1.91 -22.54 -16.26
C GLU A 402 2.70 -21.39 -16.92
N GLU A 403 3.17 -21.58 -18.15
CA GLU A 403 3.88 -20.55 -18.90
C GLU A 403 2.94 -19.39 -19.28
N THR A 404 1.74 -19.69 -19.77
CA THR A 404 0.73 -18.67 -20.04
C THR A 404 0.37 -17.91 -18.78
N MET A 405 0.14 -18.60 -17.66
CA MET A 405 -0.18 -17.99 -16.36
C MET A 405 0.87 -16.97 -15.90
N LYS A 406 2.18 -17.21 -16.15
CA LYS A 406 3.26 -16.28 -15.78
C LYS A 406 3.16 -14.92 -16.46
N ASN A 407 2.48 -14.86 -17.60
CA ASN A 407 2.26 -13.64 -18.37
C ASN A 407 0.91 -12.97 -18.07
N GLN A 408 0.11 -13.54 -17.16
CA GLN A 408 -1.20 -13.02 -16.78
C GLN A 408 -1.18 -12.29 -15.44
N SER A 409 -2.19 -11.45 -15.23
CA SER A 409 -2.43 -10.69 -14.00
C SER A 409 -2.96 -11.59 -12.87
N ILE A 410 -2.09 -12.45 -12.32
CA ILE A 410 -2.41 -13.41 -11.25
C ILE A 410 -1.86 -12.89 -9.90
N PRO A 411 -2.67 -12.82 -8.82
CA PRO A 411 -2.21 -12.34 -7.53
C PRO A 411 -1.41 -13.41 -6.77
N GLU A 412 -0.58 -12.95 -5.83
CA GLU A 412 0.27 -13.86 -5.02
C GLU A 412 -0.55 -14.86 -4.18
N LEU A 413 -1.80 -14.55 -3.82
CA LEU A 413 -2.71 -15.51 -3.19
C LEU A 413 -2.94 -16.73 -4.11
N THR A 414 -3.27 -16.49 -5.37
CA THR A 414 -3.51 -17.55 -6.38
C THR A 414 -2.23 -18.33 -6.65
N TRP A 415 -1.08 -17.66 -6.78
CA TRP A 415 0.20 -18.36 -6.91
C TRP A 415 0.56 -19.21 -5.70
N LYS A 416 0.22 -18.79 -4.48
CA LYS A 416 0.36 -19.63 -3.27
C LYS A 416 -0.52 -20.87 -3.34
N ASN A 417 -1.77 -20.72 -3.77
CA ASN A 417 -2.69 -21.84 -3.95
C ASN A 417 -2.16 -22.84 -4.99
N PHE A 418 -1.63 -22.34 -6.11
CA PHE A 418 -0.99 -23.16 -7.14
C PHE A 418 0.23 -23.93 -6.60
N ARG A 419 1.14 -23.23 -5.91
CA ARG A 419 2.33 -23.88 -5.34
C ARG A 419 1.96 -24.94 -4.30
N GLN A 420 0.85 -24.78 -3.58
CA GLN A 420 0.35 -25.76 -2.62
C GLN A 420 -0.03 -27.09 -3.30
N THR A 421 -0.48 -27.08 -4.55
CA THR A 421 -0.84 -28.31 -5.27
C THR A 421 0.40 -29.05 -5.78
N ILE A 422 1.37 -28.32 -6.35
CA ILE A 422 2.60 -28.89 -6.94
C ILE A 422 3.60 -29.36 -5.87
N ASN A 423 3.78 -28.59 -4.78
CA ASN A 423 4.76 -28.94 -3.75
C ASN A 423 4.41 -30.23 -2.99
N ASN A 424 3.12 -30.57 -2.91
CA ASN A 424 2.68 -31.84 -2.36
C ASN A 424 2.98 -33.02 -3.29
N GLU A 425 2.94 -32.85 -4.62
CA GLU A 425 3.35 -33.90 -5.57
C GLU A 425 4.84 -34.24 -5.39
N LYS A 426 5.72 -33.23 -5.31
CA LYS A 426 7.16 -33.44 -5.08
C LYS A 426 7.48 -34.08 -3.72
N ARG A 427 6.69 -33.78 -2.67
CA ARG A 427 6.85 -34.39 -1.34
C ARG A 427 6.40 -35.85 -1.29
N ILE A 428 5.35 -36.21 -2.05
CA ILE A 428 4.85 -37.59 -2.17
C ILE A 428 5.84 -38.44 -2.98
N LEU A 429 6.46 -37.87 -4.02
CA LEU A 429 7.50 -38.55 -4.81
C LEU A 429 8.81 -38.77 -4.05
N ASN A 430 9.17 -37.90 -3.09
CA ASN A 430 10.45 -37.96 -2.38
C ASN A 430 10.41 -38.61 -0.98
N LYS A 431 9.25 -39.00 -0.44
CA LYS A 431 9.16 -39.68 0.87
C LYS A 431 8.05 -40.73 0.92
N LYS A 432 8.43 -41.99 1.21
CA LYS A 432 7.55 -43.09 1.68
C LYS A 432 6.96 -42.86 3.09
N THR A 433 6.51 -41.64 3.41
CA THR A 433 5.84 -41.33 4.68
C THR A 433 4.60 -40.49 4.42
N LYS A 434 3.46 -40.96 4.95
CA LYS A 434 2.16 -40.27 5.00
C LYS A 434 2.35 -38.76 5.23
N GLY A 435 2.19 -37.98 4.16
CA GLY A 435 2.38 -36.53 4.20
C GLY A 435 1.28 -35.89 5.04
N ALA A 436 1.66 -35.26 6.14
CA ALA A 436 0.71 -34.63 7.05
C ALA A 436 0.13 -33.36 6.40
N ILE A 437 -1.20 -33.30 6.24
CA ILE A 437 -1.88 -32.16 5.58
C ILE A 437 -2.08 -31.06 6.61
N LYS A 438 -1.58 -29.86 6.30
CA LYS A 438 -1.78 -28.67 7.12
C LYS A 438 -3.20 -28.13 6.91
N ARG A 439 -3.97 -28.00 7.99
CA ARG A 439 -5.24 -27.30 8.02
C ARG A 439 -5.25 -26.20 9.08
N PHE A 440 -5.83 -25.06 8.78
CA PHE A 440 -6.09 -24.03 9.78
C PHE A 440 -7.49 -24.26 10.40
N LYS A 441 -7.59 -24.04 11.71
CA LYS A 441 -8.88 -23.91 12.41
C LYS A 441 -8.91 -22.57 13.12
N ILE A 442 -10.08 -21.95 13.12
CA ILE A 442 -10.37 -20.78 13.92
C ILE A 442 -11.02 -21.28 15.22
N ASP A 443 -10.37 -21.07 16.37
CA ASP A 443 -10.98 -21.30 17.68
C ASP A 443 -11.16 -19.98 18.45
N SER A 444 -11.72 -20.05 19.66
CA SER A 444 -11.93 -18.88 20.53
C SER A 444 -10.64 -18.12 20.89
N ASN A 445 -9.47 -18.74 20.69
CA ASN A 445 -8.15 -18.14 20.92
C ASN A 445 -7.47 -17.63 19.62
N GLY A 446 -8.15 -17.74 18.47
CA GLY A 446 -7.69 -17.24 17.17
C GLY A 446 -7.30 -18.34 16.18
N LEU A 447 -6.44 -17.98 15.23
CA LEU A 447 -6.04 -18.87 14.13
C LEU A 447 -5.00 -19.88 14.62
N LYS A 448 -5.31 -21.19 14.59
CA LYS A 448 -4.35 -22.26 14.87
C LYS A 448 -4.09 -23.11 13.63
N GLN A 449 -2.83 -23.46 13.42
CA GLN A 449 -2.44 -24.45 12.42
C GLN A 449 -2.50 -25.85 13.05
N THR A 450 -3.26 -26.72 12.43
CA THR A 450 -3.42 -28.13 12.79
C THR A 450 -2.87 -29.02 11.68
N THR A 451 -2.48 -30.23 12.03
CA THR A 451 -1.93 -31.21 11.09
C THR A 451 -2.82 -32.44 11.11
N LEU A 452 -3.42 -32.80 9.98
CA LEU A 452 -4.17 -34.04 9.83
C LEU A 452 -3.20 -35.15 9.38
N SER A 453 -3.08 -36.18 10.22
CA SER A 453 -2.50 -37.47 9.84
C SER A 453 -3.62 -38.36 9.29
N PHE A 454 -3.49 -38.81 8.04
CA PHE A 454 -4.32 -39.90 7.48
C PHE A 454 -3.81 -41.26 7.93
#